data_AF-A0A059X9X6-F1
#
_entry.id   AF-A0A059X9X6-F1
#
_cell.length_a   1.000
_cell.length_b   1.000
_cell.length_c   1.000
_cell.angle_alpha   90.00
_cell.angle_beta   90.00
_cell.angle_gamma   90.00
#
_symmetry.space_group_name_H-M   'P 1'
#
loop_
_entity.id
_entity.type
_entity.pdbx_description
1 polymer ?
#
loop_
_entity_poly.entity_id
_entity_poly.type
_entity_poly.pdbx_seq_one_letter_code
_entity_poly.pdbx_strand_id
1 'polypeptide(L)'
;MDRNLFLALMLSATFQCLAQTPEPFEVRRAEPVFEELPELKASEILKPELLKGPHYVVRDPVPTGSGMNQFTIDSDFGVFEADGNEMLLQRLKEIDAIARLQEVSRTDEFKKSLVAAAKSPLNSARNIARDPAQAISNVPKGVMKFLGRAKETVENVGKGAGGNDGDGNRMKDAIGYSDKKRKIALQMGIDPYSTNTVLQKQLDDVAWAS
;
A
#
# COMPACT_ATOMS: atom_id res chain seq x y z
N MET A 1 55.73 -83.78 -58.85
CA MET A 1 54.34 -84.12 -59.22
C MET A 1 53.42 -83.56 -58.15
N ASP A 2 53.01 -82.33 -58.40
CA ASP A 2 51.67 -81.75 -58.19
C ASP A 2 50.95 -81.95 -56.85
N ARG A 3 50.82 -80.86 -56.08
CA ARG A 3 49.49 -80.25 -55.85
C ARG A 3 49.60 -78.87 -55.20
N ASN A 4 48.98 -77.88 -55.85
CA ASN A 4 48.59 -76.62 -55.23
C ASN A 4 47.68 -76.88 -54.01
N LEU A 5 47.92 -76.17 -52.91
CA LEU A 5 46.86 -75.88 -51.94
C LEU A 5 47.05 -74.48 -51.37
N PHE A 6 46.12 -73.61 -51.73
CA PHE A 6 46.03 -72.22 -51.31
C PHE A 6 45.94 -72.10 -49.79
N LEU A 7 46.86 -71.33 -49.22
CA LEU A 7 46.86 -70.86 -47.84
C LEU A 7 45.86 -69.69 -47.75
N ALA A 8 44.80 -69.83 -46.96
CA ALA A 8 43.97 -68.71 -46.52
C ALA A 8 43.96 -68.69 -44.99
N LEU A 9 45.02 -68.13 -44.41
CA LEU A 9 45.12 -67.89 -42.98
C LEU A 9 44.36 -66.59 -42.67
N MET A 10 43.14 -66.72 -42.14
CA MET A 10 42.33 -65.58 -41.69
C MET A 10 42.98 -64.95 -40.46
N LEU A 11 43.67 -63.82 -40.65
CA LEU A 11 44.22 -63.02 -39.56
C LEU A 11 43.09 -62.19 -38.93
N SER A 12 42.42 -62.74 -37.92
CA SER A 12 41.45 -61.98 -37.12
C SER A 12 42.20 -61.01 -36.19
N ALA A 13 42.35 -59.76 -36.63
CA ALA A 13 42.82 -58.68 -35.76
C ALA A 13 41.69 -58.28 -34.80
N THR A 14 41.73 -58.77 -33.56
CA THR A 14 40.86 -58.26 -32.48
C THR A 14 41.33 -56.86 -32.11
N PHE A 15 40.68 -55.84 -32.67
CA PHE A 15 40.82 -54.46 -32.22
C PHE A 15 40.14 -54.33 -30.85
N GLN A 16 40.92 -54.41 -29.77
CA GLN A 16 40.42 -53.99 -28.46
C GLN A 16 40.29 -52.47 -28.48
N CYS A 17 39.05 -52.00 -28.59
CA CYS A 17 38.72 -50.59 -28.44
C CYS A 17 38.94 -50.24 -26.95
N LEU A 18 40.06 -49.59 -26.63
CA LEU A 18 40.22 -48.92 -25.33
C LEU A 18 39.29 -47.71 -25.33
N ALA A 19 38.06 -47.91 -24.89
CA ALA A 19 37.20 -46.81 -24.50
C ALA A 19 37.81 -46.17 -23.24
N GLN A 20 38.48 -45.03 -23.41
CA GLN A 20 38.84 -44.19 -22.26
C GLN A 20 37.55 -43.67 -21.65
N THR A 21 37.24 -44.07 -20.43
CA THR A 21 36.19 -43.40 -19.63
C THR A 21 36.68 -41.98 -19.38
N PRO A 22 35.97 -40.93 -19.83
CA PRO A 22 36.34 -39.57 -19.50
C PRO A 22 36.27 -39.41 -17.98
N GLU A 23 37.37 -38.98 -17.36
CA GLU A 23 37.39 -38.58 -15.96
C GLU A 23 36.30 -37.52 -15.73
N PRO A 24 35.45 -37.65 -14.69
CA PRO A 24 34.43 -36.65 -14.41
C PRO A 24 35.10 -35.30 -14.16
N PHE A 25 34.86 -34.34 -15.06
CA PHE A 25 35.28 -32.97 -14.87
C PHE A 25 34.42 -32.33 -13.78
N GLU A 26 34.93 -32.33 -12.55
CA GLU A 26 34.29 -31.63 -11.44
C GLU A 26 34.51 -30.12 -11.61
N VAL A 27 33.46 -29.42 -12.07
CA VAL A 27 33.43 -27.95 -12.01
C VAL A 27 33.31 -27.57 -10.53
N ARG A 28 34.44 -27.32 -9.88
CA ARG A 28 34.44 -26.74 -8.53
C ARG A 28 33.89 -25.32 -8.62
N ARG A 29 32.58 -25.19 -8.43
CA ARG A 29 31.92 -23.89 -8.30
C ARG A 29 32.51 -23.24 -7.05
N ALA A 30 33.20 -22.12 -7.23
CA ALA A 30 33.66 -21.32 -6.10
C ALA A 30 32.44 -21.03 -5.20
N GLU A 31 32.58 -21.22 -3.89
CA GLU A 31 31.54 -20.79 -2.97
C GLU A 31 31.36 -19.28 -3.15
N PRO A 32 30.13 -18.79 -3.33
CA PRO A 32 29.92 -17.37 -3.53
C PRO A 32 30.26 -16.66 -2.21
N VAL A 33 31.43 -16.00 -2.19
CA VAL A 33 31.79 -15.06 -1.13
C VAL A 33 31.13 -13.74 -1.50
N PHE A 34 30.06 -13.40 -0.79
CA PHE A 34 29.40 -12.11 -0.93
C PHE A 34 30.06 -11.10 0.01
N GLU A 35 30.14 -9.84 -0.41
CA GLU A 35 30.49 -8.74 0.47
C GLU A 35 29.37 -8.53 1.50
N GLU A 36 29.73 -8.40 2.78
CA GLU A 36 28.76 -8.10 3.83
C GLU A 36 28.31 -6.64 3.72
N LEU A 37 26.99 -6.41 3.79
CA LEU A 37 26.45 -5.07 3.73
C LEU A 37 26.77 -4.32 5.04
N PRO A 38 27.30 -3.09 4.98
CA PRO A 38 27.65 -2.35 6.18
C PRO A 38 26.41 -1.94 6.98
N GLU A 39 26.57 -1.91 8.30
CA GLU A 39 25.64 -1.29 9.23
C GLU A 39 26.22 0.04 9.72
N LEU A 40 25.41 1.10 9.67
CA LEU A 40 25.79 2.45 10.06
C LEU A 40 25.20 2.79 11.43
N LYS A 41 25.72 3.86 12.06
CA LYS A 41 25.06 4.48 13.21
C LYS A 41 24.26 5.69 12.77
N ALA A 42 23.01 5.77 13.19
CA ALA A 42 22.11 6.90 12.94
C ALA A 42 22.77 8.23 13.33
N SER A 43 23.45 8.29 14.48
CA SER A 43 24.12 9.52 14.95
C SER A 43 25.28 10.00 14.08
N GLU A 44 25.86 9.12 13.26
CA GLU A 44 26.96 9.46 12.36
C GLU A 44 26.46 9.95 10.99
N ILE A 45 25.24 9.57 10.60
CA ILE A 45 24.68 9.83 9.26
C ILE A 45 23.47 10.79 9.27
N LEU A 46 22.86 11.03 10.42
CA LEU A 46 21.73 11.94 10.60
C LEU A 46 22.12 13.15 11.44
N LYS A 47 21.43 14.27 11.19
CA LYS A 47 21.52 15.42 12.09
C LYS A 47 20.86 15.10 13.44
N PRO A 48 21.34 15.70 14.55
CA PRO A 48 20.79 15.42 15.88
C PRO A 48 19.27 15.61 16.00
N GLU A 49 18.69 16.56 15.26
CA GLU A 49 17.25 16.86 15.29
C GLU A 49 16.40 15.75 14.67
N LEU A 50 17.00 14.87 13.88
CA LEU A 50 16.33 13.72 13.25
C LEU A 50 16.48 12.43 14.06
N LEU A 51 17.38 12.40 15.05
CA LEU A 51 17.60 11.20 15.87
C LEU A 51 16.47 10.97 16.87
N LYS A 52 15.87 12.06 17.36
CA LYS A 52 14.85 12.00 18.39
C LYS A 52 13.92 13.22 18.30
N GLY A 53 12.63 12.94 18.29
CA GLY A 53 11.58 13.94 18.44
C GLY A 53 10.77 13.72 19.73
N PRO A 54 9.70 14.51 19.93
CA PRO A 54 8.81 14.35 21.07
C PRO A 54 8.14 12.98 21.15
N HIS A 55 7.88 12.35 20.00
CA HIS A 55 7.14 11.10 19.86
C HIS A 55 7.91 9.98 19.18
N TYR A 56 9.22 10.16 18.93
CA TYR A 56 10.02 9.14 18.26
C TYR A 56 11.50 9.14 18.63
N VAL A 57 12.15 8.01 18.38
CA VAL A 57 13.60 7.83 18.37
C VAL A 57 13.99 6.96 17.17
N VAL A 58 15.02 7.36 16.41
CA VAL A 58 15.60 6.54 15.34
C VAL A 58 16.63 5.58 15.94
N ARG A 59 16.51 4.30 15.61
CA ARG A 59 17.36 3.24 16.16
C ARG A 59 18.75 3.19 15.52
N ASP A 60 19.69 2.70 16.32
CA ASP A 60 20.89 2.01 15.84
C ASP A 60 20.68 0.49 15.93
N PRO A 61 21.34 -0.33 15.08
CA PRO A 61 22.08 0.07 13.88
C PRO A 61 21.14 0.46 12.73
N VAL A 62 21.69 1.10 11.69
CA VAL A 62 21.02 1.41 10.43
C VAL A 62 21.63 0.52 9.32
N PRO A 63 21.00 -0.63 9.01
CA PRO A 63 21.46 -1.49 7.93
C PRO A 63 21.42 -0.76 6.58
N THR A 64 22.29 -1.18 5.67
CA THR A 64 22.20 -0.79 4.27
C THR A 64 21.66 -1.97 3.46
N GLY A 65 20.77 -1.71 2.51
CA GLY A 65 20.18 -2.72 1.65
C GLY A 65 19.72 -2.08 0.34
N SER A 66 19.84 -2.77 -0.79
CA SER A 66 19.44 -2.25 -2.12
C SER A 66 20.00 -0.86 -2.46
N GLY A 67 21.16 -0.49 -1.92
CA GLY A 67 21.80 0.82 -2.12
C GLY A 67 21.22 1.97 -1.27
N MET A 68 20.46 1.67 -0.21
CA MET A 68 19.85 2.66 0.68
C MET A 68 20.00 2.30 2.17
N ASN A 69 19.91 3.30 3.02
CA ASN A 69 19.86 3.15 4.48
C ASN A 69 18.45 2.72 4.88
N GLN A 70 18.34 1.70 5.74
CA GLN A 70 17.07 1.21 6.24
C GLN A 70 16.91 1.63 7.70
N PHE A 71 16.05 2.61 7.93
CA PHE A 71 15.84 3.16 9.26
C PHE A 71 14.70 2.45 9.97
N THR A 72 14.88 2.20 11.25
CA THR A 72 13.80 1.79 12.16
C THR A 72 13.54 2.91 13.16
N ILE A 73 12.27 3.25 13.36
CA ILE A 73 11.83 4.39 14.16
C ILE A 73 10.91 3.85 15.25
N ASP A 74 11.34 3.95 16.51
CA ASP A 74 10.46 3.75 17.66
C ASP A 74 9.59 4.98 17.85
N SER A 75 8.29 4.79 18.07
CA SER A 75 7.38 5.90 18.35
C SER A 75 6.29 5.52 19.34
N ASP A 76 5.62 6.52 19.91
CA ASP A 76 4.43 6.36 20.75
C ASP A 76 3.26 5.67 20.01
N PHE A 77 3.34 5.56 18.67
CA PHE A 77 2.29 5.04 17.81
C PHE A 77 2.66 3.71 17.13
N GLY A 78 3.78 3.10 17.53
CA GLY A 78 4.30 1.86 16.97
C GLY A 78 5.71 2.01 16.41
N VAL A 79 6.21 0.94 15.80
CA VAL A 79 7.50 0.93 15.11
C VAL A 79 7.27 1.17 13.63
N PHE A 80 8.02 2.10 13.06
CA PHE A 80 7.97 2.42 11.63
C PHE A 80 9.30 2.14 10.96
N GLU A 81 9.24 1.66 9.73
CA GLU A 81 10.41 1.45 8.87
C GLU A 81 10.44 2.52 7.76
N ALA A 82 11.64 2.90 7.38
CA ALA A 82 11.87 3.84 6.29
C ALA A 82 13.07 3.41 5.45
N ASP A 83 12.79 3.15 4.19
CA ASP A 83 13.77 2.86 3.15
C ASP A 83 14.28 4.17 2.56
N GLY A 84 15.46 4.58 3.00
CA GLY A 84 16.14 5.80 2.58
C GLY A 84 15.71 7.07 3.32
N ASN A 85 16.45 8.15 3.04
CA ASN A 85 16.35 9.41 3.78
C ASN A 85 15.01 10.14 3.54
N GLU A 86 14.46 10.07 2.33
CA GLU A 86 13.18 10.74 2.01
C GLU A 86 12.03 10.10 2.76
N MET A 87 11.95 8.77 2.76
CA MET A 87 10.95 8.03 3.52
C MET A 87 11.12 8.24 5.02
N LEU A 88 12.36 8.33 5.53
CA LEU A 88 12.61 8.68 6.92
C LEU A 88 11.97 10.03 7.26
N LEU A 89 12.30 11.09 6.52
CA LEU A 89 11.74 12.42 6.76
C LEU A 89 10.22 12.44 6.66
N GLN A 90 9.65 11.66 5.75
CA GLN A 90 8.21 11.48 5.66
C GLN A 90 7.66 10.83 6.94
N ARG A 91 8.20 9.69 7.38
CA ARG A 91 7.74 8.97 8.58
C ARG A 91 7.82 9.84 9.84
N LEU A 92 8.87 10.63 10.00
CA LEU A 92 9.00 11.56 11.13
C LEU A 92 7.87 12.61 11.13
N LYS A 93 7.56 13.22 9.99
CA LYS A 93 6.43 14.16 9.85
C LYS A 93 5.07 13.49 10.11
N GLU A 94 4.91 12.24 9.66
CA GLU A 94 3.69 11.48 9.86
C GLU A 94 3.46 11.14 11.34
N ILE A 95 4.52 10.81 12.08
CA ILE A 95 4.46 10.59 13.54
C ILE A 95 3.96 11.84 14.26
N ASP A 96 4.52 13.02 13.94
CA ASP A 96 4.07 14.29 14.50
C ASP A 96 2.61 14.61 14.10
N ALA A 97 2.20 14.23 12.89
CA ALA A 97 0.82 14.40 12.45
C ALA A 97 -0.15 13.46 13.19
N ILE A 98 0.24 12.20 13.42
CA ILE A 98 -0.54 11.24 14.22
C ILE A 98 -0.78 11.81 15.62
N ALA A 99 0.25 12.37 16.26
CA ALA A 99 0.12 12.99 17.58
C ALA A 99 -0.94 14.11 17.58
N ARG A 100 -0.86 15.03 16.62
CA ARG A 100 -1.81 16.15 16.49
C ARG A 100 -3.24 15.68 16.17
N LEU A 101 -3.39 14.68 15.30
CA LEU A 101 -4.71 14.10 14.98
C LEU A 101 -5.32 13.42 16.21
N GLN A 102 -4.52 12.73 17.02
CA GLN A 102 -4.97 12.14 18.27
C GLN A 102 -5.37 13.18 19.32
N GLU A 103 -4.72 14.34 19.36
CA GLU A 103 -5.11 15.41 20.27
C GLU A 103 -6.50 15.97 19.90
N VAL A 104 -6.73 16.25 18.61
CA VAL A 104 -8.04 16.69 18.10
C VAL A 104 -9.12 15.65 18.39
N SER A 105 -8.81 14.36 18.18
CA SER A 105 -9.80 13.30 18.37
C SER A 105 -10.21 13.06 19.84
N ARG A 106 -9.42 13.55 20.80
CA ARG A 106 -9.72 13.46 22.24
C ARG A 106 -10.67 14.54 22.74
N THR A 107 -10.91 15.60 21.95
CA THR A 107 -11.83 16.70 22.31
C THR A 107 -13.28 16.22 22.40
N ASP A 108 -14.07 16.83 23.28
CA ASP A 108 -15.47 16.43 23.48
C ASP A 108 -16.34 16.76 22.26
N GLU A 109 -16.02 17.84 21.55
CA GLU A 109 -16.63 18.23 20.29
C GLU A 109 -16.45 17.14 19.24
N PHE A 110 -15.23 16.62 19.09
CA PHE A 110 -14.93 15.55 18.16
C PHE A 110 -15.64 14.24 18.51
N LYS A 111 -15.65 13.85 19.79
CA LYS A 111 -16.38 12.64 20.22
C LYS A 111 -17.88 12.75 19.93
N LYS A 112 -18.47 13.93 20.18
CA LYS A 112 -19.89 14.20 19.87
C LYS A 112 -20.14 14.12 18.37
N SER A 113 -19.28 14.70 17.54
CA SER A 113 -19.45 14.68 16.08
C SER A 113 -19.29 13.26 15.51
N LEU A 114 -18.34 12.47 16.00
CA LEU A 114 -18.17 11.07 15.61
C LEU A 114 -19.40 10.21 15.95
N VAL A 115 -19.96 10.35 17.17
CA VAL A 115 -21.20 9.65 17.56
C VAL A 115 -22.39 10.08 16.70
N ALA A 116 -22.49 11.36 16.35
CA ALA A 116 -23.54 11.86 15.48
C ALA A 116 -23.40 11.31 14.05
N ALA A 117 -22.19 11.32 13.48
CA ALA A 117 -21.89 10.77 12.16
C ALA A 117 -22.27 9.29 12.07
N ALA A 118 -21.90 8.48 13.08
CA ALA A 118 -22.24 7.06 13.14
C ALA A 118 -23.76 6.78 13.21
N LYS A 119 -24.54 7.68 13.83
CA LYS A 119 -26.01 7.55 13.93
C LYS A 119 -26.74 8.05 12.68
N SER A 120 -26.11 8.87 11.85
CA SER A 120 -26.74 9.52 10.69
C SER A 120 -27.38 8.52 9.70
N PRO A 121 -26.73 7.40 9.31
CA PRO A 121 -27.33 6.43 8.40
C PRO A 121 -28.56 5.73 8.99
N LEU A 122 -28.56 5.45 10.30
CA LEU A 122 -29.64 4.73 10.98
C LEU A 122 -30.90 5.59 11.10
N ASN A 123 -30.73 6.88 11.38
CA ASN A 123 -31.84 7.84 11.45
C ASN A 123 -32.48 8.04 10.07
N SER A 124 -31.67 8.11 9.01
CA SER A 124 -32.16 8.21 7.64
C SER A 124 -32.96 6.97 7.21
N ALA A 125 -32.49 5.76 7.53
CA ALA A 125 -33.22 4.52 7.22
C ALA A 125 -34.56 4.42 7.98
N ARG A 126 -34.61 4.82 9.26
CA ARG A 126 -35.87 4.86 10.03
C ARG A 126 -36.88 5.86 9.46
N ASN A 127 -36.43 7.02 9.01
CA ASN A 127 -37.33 8.04 8.46
C ASN A 127 -37.93 7.63 7.12
N ILE A 128 -37.15 6.95 6.26
CA ILE A 128 -37.65 6.37 4.99
C ILE A 128 -38.69 5.27 5.24
N ALA A 129 -38.44 4.40 6.23
CA ALA A 129 -39.37 3.31 6.56
C ALA A 129 -40.66 3.81 7.23
N ARG A 130 -40.62 4.93 7.94
CA ARG A 130 -41.77 5.45 8.69
C ARG A 130 -42.67 6.39 7.88
N ASP A 131 -42.14 7.09 6.87
CA ASP A 131 -42.93 8.13 6.18
C ASP A 131 -42.55 8.34 4.70
N PRO A 132 -42.80 7.36 3.81
CA PRO A 132 -42.39 7.42 2.40
C PRO A 132 -43.15 8.49 1.59
N ALA A 133 -44.37 8.87 1.99
CA ALA A 133 -45.20 9.81 1.24
C ALA A 133 -44.74 11.28 1.36
N GLN A 134 -44.12 11.66 2.49
CA GLN A 134 -43.63 13.03 2.70
C GLN A 134 -42.28 13.32 2.01
N ALA A 135 -41.50 12.29 1.69
CA ALA A 135 -40.25 12.45 0.96
C ALA A 135 -40.46 12.97 -0.48
N ILE A 136 -41.61 12.67 -1.08
CA ILE A 136 -41.95 13.04 -2.46
C ILE A 136 -42.60 14.44 -2.53
N SER A 137 -43.30 14.88 -1.47
CA SER A 137 -44.07 16.14 -1.50
C SER A 137 -43.25 17.42 -1.35
N ASN A 138 -41.97 17.33 -0.95
CA ASN A 138 -41.14 18.48 -0.60
C ASN A 138 -40.12 18.89 -1.68
N VAL A 139 -40.16 18.32 -2.88
CA VAL A 139 -39.26 18.70 -3.98
C VAL A 139 -39.66 20.08 -4.52
N PRO A 140 -38.82 21.13 -4.38
CA PRO A 140 -39.12 22.45 -4.93
C PRO A 140 -39.17 22.36 -6.46
N LYS A 141 -40.11 23.08 -7.10
CA LYS A 141 -40.33 23.05 -8.57
C LYS A 141 -39.07 23.32 -9.43
N GLY A 142 -37.98 23.82 -8.84
CA GLY A 142 -36.70 24.07 -9.51
C GLY A 142 -35.89 22.82 -9.87
N VAL A 143 -36.08 21.67 -9.21
CA VAL A 143 -35.24 20.46 -9.45
C VAL A 143 -35.65 19.70 -10.73
N MET A 144 -36.91 19.83 -11.17
CA MET A 144 -37.42 19.18 -12.40
C MET A 144 -36.67 19.63 -13.67
N LYS A 145 -36.20 20.88 -13.72
CA LYS A 145 -35.44 21.42 -14.86
C LYS A 145 -34.05 20.79 -15.00
N PHE A 146 -33.45 20.37 -13.88
CA PHE A 146 -32.16 19.69 -13.87
C PHE A 146 -32.30 18.18 -14.19
N LEU A 147 -33.40 17.54 -13.78
CA LEU A 147 -33.71 16.14 -14.16
C LEU A 147 -33.92 15.98 -15.68
N GLY A 148 -34.49 16.98 -16.36
CA GLY A 148 -34.67 16.96 -17.81
C GLY A 148 -33.36 16.82 -18.60
N ARG A 149 -32.25 17.44 -18.11
CA ARG A 149 -30.90 17.29 -18.70
C ARG A 149 -30.25 15.96 -18.34
N ALA A 150 -30.51 15.46 -17.13
CA ALA A 150 -30.01 14.16 -16.72
C ALA A 150 -30.61 13.04 -17.58
N LYS A 151 -31.88 13.15 -18.00
CA LYS A 151 -32.54 12.17 -18.88
C LYS A 151 -31.83 11.99 -20.24
N GLU A 152 -31.36 13.09 -20.83
CA GLU A 152 -30.64 13.08 -22.11
C GLU A 152 -29.21 12.53 -21.99
N THR A 153 -28.63 12.59 -20.78
CA THR A 153 -27.35 11.94 -20.45
C THR A 153 -27.55 10.45 -20.13
N VAL A 154 -28.68 10.07 -19.52
CA VAL A 154 -29.04 8.68 -19.18
C VAL A 154 -29.38 7.85 -20.43
N GLU A 155 -30.00 8.42 -21.46
CA GLU A 155 -30.27 7.71 -22.72
C GLU A 155 -28.98 7.26 -23.45
N ASN A 156 -27.87 7.97 -23.29
CA ASN A 156 -26.56 7.57 -23.81
C ASN A 156 -25.77 6.64 -22.88
N VAL A 157 -26.16 6.55 -21.60
CA VAL A 157 -25.52 5.70 -20.57
C VAL A 157 -26.27 4.36 -20.37
N GLY A 158 -27.44 4.19 -20.98
CA GLY A 158 -28.32 3.01 -20.88
C GLY A 158 -27.76 1.65 -21.31
N LYS A 159 -26.45 1.51 -21.51
CA LYS A 159 -25.75 0.21 -21.60
C LYS A 159 -25.07 -0.23 -20.30
N GLY A 160 -25.29 0.45 -19.17
CA GLY A 160 -24.83 -0.07 -17.88
C GLY A 160 -25.44 0.62 -16.67
N ALA A 161 -25.78 -0.21 -15.68
CA ALA A 161 -26.22 0.13 -14.32
C ALA A 161 -27.71 0.47 -14.12
N GLY A 162 -28.44 -0.52 -13.62
CA GLY A 162 -29.75 -0.35 -13.02
C GLY A 162 -29.67 0.12 -11.56
N GLY A 163 -30.48 1.14 -11.26
CA GLY A 163 -31.21 1.47 -10.03
C GLY A 163 -30.59 1.29 -8.64
N ASN A 164 -30.47 2.41 -7.88
CA ASN A 164 -30.92 2.50 -6.48
C ASN A 164 -30.99 3.97 -6.00
N ASP A 165 -32.18 4.52 -5.76
CA ASP A 165 -32.40 5.92 -5.30
C ASP A 165 -32.10 6.15 -3.80
N GLY A 166 -31.30 5.28 -3.17
CA GLY A 166 -30.64 5.52 -1.87
C GLY A 166 -29.16 5.88 -1.98
N ASP A 167 -28.62 5.93 -3.20
CA ASP A 167 -27.19 6.03 -3.49
C ASP A 167 -26.68 7.49 -3.50
N GLY A 168 -27.53 8.46 -3.81
CA GLY A 168 -27.12 9.86 -3.98
C GLY A 168 -26.54 10.53 -2.72
N ASN A 169 -27.00 10.16 -1.51
CA ASN A 169 -26.44 10.72 -0.27
C ASN A 169 -25.19 9.96 0.17
N ARG A 170 -25.18 8.62 0.06
CA ARG A 170 -24.02 7.79 0.40
C ARG A 170 -22.84 8.07 -0.52
N MET A 171 -23.10 8.27 -1.81
CA MET A 171 -22.11 8.69 -2.80
C MET A 171 -21.59 10.11 -2.51
N LYS A 172 -22.45 11.06 -2.13
CA LYS A 172 -22.01 12.43 -1.76
C LYS A 172 -21.22 12.45 -0.46
N ASP A 173 -21.61 11.67 0.55
CA ASP A 173 -20.91 11.53 1.82
C ASP A 173 -19.54 10.86 1.60
N ALA A 174 -19.46 9.85 0.73
CA ALA A 174 -18.20 9.20 0.35
C ALA A 174 -17.27 10.12 -0.48
N ILE A 175 -17.84 10.89 -1.42
CA ILE A 175 -17.08 11.88 -2.21
C ILE A 175 -16.53 12.97 -1.28
N GLY A 176 -17.39 13.55 -0.42
CA GLY A 176 -17.01 14.60 0.52
C GLY A 176 -15.98 14.13 1.56
N TYR A 177 -16.07 12.87 1.99
CA TYR A 177 -15.10 12.25 2.89
C TYR A 177 -13.69 12.24 2.31
N SER A 178 -13.53 11.77 1.07
CA SER A 178 -12.22 11.66 0.43
C SER A 178 -11.56 13.03 0.25
N ASP A 179 -12.36 14.07 -0.06
CA ASP A 179 -11.90 15.44 -0.18
C ASP A 179 -11.53 16.06 1.17
N LYS A 180 -12.31 15.80 2.24
CA LYS A 180 -11.98 16.23 3.61
C LYS A 180 -10.67 15.62 4.08
N LYS A 181 -10.50 14.31 3.92
CA LYS A 181 -9.26 13.60 4.24
C LYS A 181 -8.06 14.22 3.55
N ARG A 182 -8.16 14.44 2.23
CA ARG A 182 -7.09 15.09 1.44
C ARG A 182 -6.81 16.50 1.93
N LYS A 183 -7.85 17.28 2.21
CA LYS A 183 -7.71 18.66 2.70
C LYS A 183 -7.01 18.73 4.06
N ILE A 184 -7.39 17.86 5.01
CA ILE A 184 -6.76 17.77 6.34
C ILE A 184 -5.28 17.41 6.17
N ALA A 185 -4.98 16.39 5.37
CA ALA A 185 -3.60 15.98 5.09
C ALA A 185 -2.75 17.12 4.52
N LEU A 186 -3.26 17.82 3.49
CA LEU A 186 -2.57 18.96 2.88
C LEU A 186 -2.37 20.12 3.87
N GLN A 187 -3.36 20.44 4.70
CA GLN A 187 -3.25 21.48 5.73
C GLN A 187 -2.19 21.14 6.79
N MET A 188 -2.00 19.85 7.07
CA MET A 188 -1.00 19.38 8.02
C MET A 188 0.38 19.18 7.41
N GLY A 189 0.52 19.35 6.08
CA GLY A 189 1.77 19.16 5.34
C GLY A 189 2.19 17.70 5.17
N ILE A 190 1.24 16.76 5.20
CA ILE A 190 1.47 15.33 5.03
C ILE A 190 0.91 14.83 3.70
N ASP A 191 1.45 13.73 3.20
CA ASP A 191 0.97 13.09 1.98
C ASP A 191 -0.40 12.41 2.22
N PRO A 192 -1.48 12.82 1.53
CA PRO A 192 -2.78 12.17 1.64
C PRO A 192 -2.77 10.69 1.21
N TYR A 193 -1.81 10.28 0.39
CA TYR A 193 -1.64 8.92 -0.10
C TYR A 193 -0.51 8.16 0.59
N SER A 194 -0.07 8.65 1.76
CA SER A 194 0.90 7.95 2.60
C SER A 194 0.55 6.47 2.80
N THR A 195 1.55 5.60 2.69
CA THR A 195 1.41 4.16 2.97
C THR A 195 1.41 3.84 4.46
N ASN A 196 1.50 4.84 5.33
CA ASN A 196 1.43 4.67 6.78
C ASN A 196 0.00 4.41 7.23
N THR A 197 -0.30 3.14 7.51
CA THR A 197 -1.64 2.71 7.91
C THR A 197 -2.12 3.34 9.21
N VAL A 198 -1.23 3.63 10.15
CA VAL A 198 -1.57 4.30 11.42
C VAL A 198 -2.02 5.73 11.15
N LEU A 199 -1.27 6.47 10.32
CA LEU A 199 -1.66 7.82 9.89
C LEU A 199 -2.97 7.79 9.11
N GLN A 200 -3.10 6.88 8.13
CA GLN A 200 -4.29 6.76 7.30
C GLN A 200 -5.54 6.55 8.16
N LYS A 201 -5.46 5.68 9.18
CA LYS A 201 -6.54 5.46 10.13
C LYS A 201 -6.92 6.73 10.91
N GLN A 202 -5.95 7.50 11.40
CA GLN A 202 -6.24 8.75 12.12
C GLN A 202 -6.88 9.79 11.22
N LEU A 203 -6.41 9.92 9.98
CA LEU A 203 -7.02 10.79 8.99
C LEU A 203 -8.45 10.37 8.66
N ASP A 204 -8.68 9.06 8.55
CA ASP A 204 -10.01 8.49 8.33
C ASP A 204 -10.96 8.83 9.48
N ASP A 205 -10.55 8.56 10.72
CA ASP A 205 -11.34 8.85 11.92
C ASP A 205 -11.70 10.35 12.00
N VAL A 206 -10.75 11.24 11.70
CA VAL A 206 -10.97 12.69 11.70
C VAL A 206 -11.87 13.15 10.55
N ALA A 207 -11.67 12.63 9.34
CA ALA A 207 -12.48 12.99 8.19
C ALA A 207 -13.94 12.53 8.34
N TRP A 208 -14.19 11.39 9.00
CA TRP A 208 -15.54 10.89 9.31
C TRP A 208 -16.29 11.75 10.33
N ALA A 209 -15.57 12.33 11.28
CA ALA A 209 -16.15 13.15 12.34
C ALA A 209 -16.32 14.64 11.95
N SER A 210 -15.78 15.05 10.80
CA SER A 210 -15.76 16.44 10.31
C SER A 210 -16.83 16.71 9.27
#